data_AF-A0A2V2R6S9-F1
#
_entry.id   AF-A0A2V2R6S9-F1
#
_cell.length_a   1.000
_cell.length_b   1.000
_cell.length_c   1.000
_cell.angle_alpha   90.00
_cell.angle_beta   90.00
_cell.angle_gamma   90.00
#
_symmetry.space_group_name_H-M   'P 1'
#
loop_
_entity.id
_entity.type
_entity.pdbx_description
1 polymer ?
#
loop_
_entity_poly.entity_id
_entity_poly.type
_entity_poly.pdbx_seq_one_letter_code
_entity_poly.pdbx_strand_id
1 'polypeptide(L)'
;MSKKIKRRDFMRSSAVAGLALAAPKMKPEKAPTGPTIIIQGGIRPVVVSSANGNRFKNGGDVTCVQKAFTLMTQGSDVLDALIAGVNIVELDPLDDSVGYGGLPNADGVVQLDSCCM
;
A
#
# COMPACT_ATOMS: atom_id res chain seq x y z
N MET A 1 -0.07 -30.87 -6.28
CA MET A 1 1.07 -30.09 -5.76
C MET A 1 1.27 -30.42 -4.29
N SER A 2 2.40 -31.03 -3.92
CA SER A 2 2.68 -31.42 -2.53
C SER A 2 2.91 -30.19 -1.66
N LYS A 3 2.16 -30.04 -0.55
CA LYS A 3 2.37 -28.96 0.42
C LYS A 3 3.72 -29.18 1.12
N LYS A 4 4.75 -28.42 0.73
CA LYS A 4 6.04 -28.43 1.42
C LYS A 4 5.83 -27.93 2.86
N ILE A 5 6.03 -28.82 3.84
CA ILE A 5 6.01 -28.46 5.26
C ILE A 5 7.06 -27.39 5.52
N LYS A 6 6.65 -26.25 6.07
CA LYS A 6 7.60 -25.17 6.40
C LYS A 6 8.35 -25.57 7.67
N ARG A 7 9.66 -25.29 7.74
CA ARG A 7 10.52 -25.56 8.91
C ARG A 7 9.93 -25.02 10.22
N ARG A 8 9.25 -23.88 10.14
CA ARG A 8 8.53 -23.25 11.26
C ARG A 8 7.38 -24.12 11.79
N ASP A 9 6.65 -24.79 10.90
CA ASP A 9 5.54 -25.65 11.28
C ASP A 9 6.07 -26.94 11.93
N PHE A 10 7.18 -27.48 11.40
CA PHE A 10 7.88 -28.60 12.02
C PHE A 10 8.38 -28.27 13.43
N MET A 11 9.04 -27.12 13.62
CA MET A 11 9.52 -26.70 14.93
C MET A 11 8.39 -26.48 15.95
N ARG A 12 7.25 -25.95 15.50
CA ARG A 12 6.06 -25.80 16.35
C ARG A 12 5.50 -27.16 16.76
N SER A 13 5.36 -28.09 15.82
CA SER A 13 4.86 -29.44 16.11
C SER A 13 5.80 -30.23 17.02
N SER A 14 7.13 -30.11 16.84
CA SER A 14 8.11 -30.81 17.67
C SER A 14 8.18 -30.26 19.11
N ALA A 15 8.02 -28.95 19.30
CA ALA A 15 8.01 -28.34 20.63
C ALA A 15 6.79 -28.79 21.47
N VAL A 16 5.61 -28.94 20.84
CA VAL A 16 4.39 -29.40 21.52
C VAL A 16 4.48 -30.88 21.90
N ALA A 17 5.05 -31.72 21.03
CA ALA A 17 5.20 -33.16 21.31
C ALA A 17 6.21 -33.46 22.43
N GLY A 18 7.30 -32.68 22.53
CA GLY A 18 8.34 -32.87 23.54
C GLY A 18 7.88 -32.59 24.97
N LEU A 19 6.96 -31.63 25.17
CA LEU A 19 6.43 -31.31 26.50
C LEU A 19 5.41 -32.35 27.03
N ALA A 20 4.75 -33.10 26.13
CA ALA A 20 3.70 -34.03 26.53
C ALA A 20 4.23 -35.34 27.14
N LEU A 21 5.48 -35.72 26.83
CA LEU A 21 6.08 -36.99 27.28
C LEU A 21 6.85 -36.87 28.61
N ALA A 22 7.16 -35.66 29.08
CA ALA A 22 8.00 -35.43 30.25
C ALA A 22 7.28 -34.86 31.48
N ALA A 23 5.96 -34.61 31.41
CA ALA A 23 5.23 -33.97 32.51
C ALA A 23 4.62 -35.00 33.48
N PRO A 24 4.81 -34.84 34.81
CA PRO A 24 4.08 -35.63 35.80
C PRO A 24 2.59 -35.32 35.71
N LYS A 25 1.72 -36.29 36.06
CA LYS A 25 0.27 -36.11 36.10
C LYS A 25 -0.13 -35.06 37.16
N MET A 26 -0.09 -33.78 36.80
CA MET A 26 -0.58 -32.67 37.64
C MET A 26 -2.01 -32.31 37.25
N LYS A 27 -2.82 -32.03 38.28
CA LYS A 27 -4.23 -31.62 38.21
C LYS A 27 -4.41 -30.41 37.26
N PRO A 28 -5.60 -30.19 36.66
CA PRO A 28 -5.82 -29.08 35.75
C PRO A 28 -5.86 -27.76 36.52
N GLU A 29 -4.68 -27.21 36.82
CA GLU A 29 -4.52 -25.79 37.10
C GLU A 29 -4.76 -25.02 35.81
N LYS A 30 -5.41 -23.86 35.92
CA LYS A 30 -5.69 -22.93 34.82
C LYS A 30 -4.49 -22.88 33.87
N ALA A 31 -4.73 -23.30 32.63
CA ALA A 31 -3.73 -23.29 31.58
C ALA A 31 -3.02 -21.92 31.58
N PRO A 32 -1.68 -21.87 31.60
CA PRO A 32 -0.96 -20.61 31.53
C PRO A 32 -1.42 -19.90 30.26
N THR A 33 -1.98 -18.70 30.41
CA THR A 33 -2.31 -17.82 29.29
C THR A 33 -1.02 -17.59 28.52
N GLY A 34 -0.89 -18.26 27.38
CA GLY A 34 0.24 -18.09 26.48
C GLY A 34 0.40 -16.62 26.08
N PRO A 35 1.59 -16.20 25.63
CA PRO A 35 1.82 -14.81 25.25
C PRO A 35 0.81 -14.39 24.18
N THR A 36 0.15 -13.25 24.40
CA THR A 36 -0.72 -12.63 23.40
C THR A 36 0.12 -12.23 22.18
N ILE A 37 -0.10 -12.89 21.05
CA ILE A 37 0.53 -12.51 19.78
C ILE A 37 -0.38 -11.52 19.06
N ILE A 38 0.03 -10.26 19.00
CA ILE A 38 -0.63 -9.26 18.15
C ILE A 38 -0.18 -9.52 16.70
N ILE A 39 -1.05 -10.14 15.90
CA ILE A 39 -0.86 -10.23 14.46
C ILE A 39 -1.32 -8.89 13.88
N GLN A 40 -0.40 -8.04 13.43
CA GLN A 40 -0.80 -6.85 12.68
C GLN A 40 -1.48 -7.30 11.38
N GLY A 41 -2.72 -6.85 11.19
CA GLY A 41 -3.45 -7.09 9.94
C GLY A 41 -2.72 -6.45 8.75
N GLY A 42 -2.97 -6.96 7.55
CA GLY A 42 -2.43 -6.34 6.33
C GLY A 42 -2.92 -4.91 6.18
N ILE A 43 -2.03 -4.01 5.73
CA ILE A 43 -2.38 -2.63 5.41
C ILE A 43 -3.25 -2.63 4.16
N ARG A 44 -4.35 -1.88 4.18
CA ARG A 44 -5.14 -1.61 2.97
C ARG A 44 -4.57 -0.36 2.31
N PRO A 45 -3.92 -0.47 1.13
CA PRO A 45 -3.38 0.69 0.43
C PRO A 45 -4.52 1.64 0.07
N VAL A 46 -4.26 2.95 0.12
CA VAL A 46 -5.20 4.00 -0.26
C VAL A 46 -4.40 5.12 -0.94
N VAL A 47 -4.96 5.69 -2.01
CA VAL A 47 -4.46 6.90 -2.66
C VAL A 47 -5.58 7.93 -2.59
N VAL A 48 -5.24 9.16 -2.21
CA VAL A 48 -6.17 10.29 -2.13
C VAL A 48 -5.61 11.41 -3.00
N SER A 49 -6.48 12.08 -3.76
CA SER A 49 -6.14 13.25 -4.57
C SER A 49 -7.24 14.31 -4.48
N SER A 50 -6.95 15.51 -4.98
CA SER A 50 -7.96 16.50 -5.36
C SER A 50 -8.89 15.96 -6.46
N ALA A 51 -10.00 16.67 -6.69
CA ALA A 51 -11.07 16.23 -7.59
C ALA A 51 -10.59 15.96 -9.03
N ASN A 52 -9.63 16.74 -9.54
CA ASN A 52 -9.08 16.60 -10.88
C ASN A 52 -8.32 15.28 -11.09
N GLY A 53 -7.72 14.71 -10.03
CA GLY A 53 -6.96 13.46 -10.05
C GLY A 53 -7.77 12.20 -10.40
N ASN A 54 -9.10 12.29 -10.43
CA ASN A 54 -9.97 11.22 -10.93
C ASN A 54 -10.80 11.62 -12.16
N ARG A 55 -10.48 12.76 -12.79
CA ARG A 55 -11.21 13.30 -13.95
C ARG A 55 -10.36 13.27 -15.22
N PHE A 56 -9.16 13.84 -15.14
CA PHE A 56 -8.27 14.01 -16.29
C PHE A 56 -7.41 12.77 -16.51
N LYS A 57 -7.03 12.55 -17.77
CA LYS A 57 -6.38 11.31 -18.22
C LYS A 57 -5.27 11.54 -19.23
N ASN A 58 -5.05 12.78 -19.65
CA ASN A 58 -4.12 13.18 -20.70
C ASN A 58 -4.27 12.32 -21.97
N GLY A 59 -5.51 12.22 -22.47
CA GLY A 59 -5.86 11.40 -23.64
C GLY A 59 -5.75 9.88 -23.46
N GLY A 60 -5.35 9.40 -22.29
CA GLY A 60 -5.28 7.97 -21.96
C GLY A 60 -6.55 7.43 -21.29
N ASP A 61 -6.44 6.19 -20.77
CA ASP A 61 -7.57 5.48 -20.17
C ASP A 61 -7.64 5.57 -18.64
N VAL A 62 -6.51 5.89 -18.01
CA VAL A 62 -6.33 5.83 -16.55
C VAL A 62 -6.23 7.22 -15.94
N THR A 63 -6.75 7.35 -14.72
CA THR A 63 -6.65 8.58 -13.92
C THR A 63 -5.39 8.56 -13.05
N CYS A 64 -5.02 9.72 -12.48
CA CYS A 64 -3.92 9.84 -11.52
C CYS A 64 -4.06 8.84 -10.36
N VAL A 65 -5.22 8.81 -9.70
CA VAL A 65 -5.47 7.89 -8.58
C VAL A 65 -5.32 6.43 -8.98
N GLN A 66 -5.88 6.05 -10.14
CA GLN A 66 -5.79 4.69 -10.64
C GLN A 66 -4.33 4.30 -10.93
N LYS A 67 -3.58 5.15 -11.63
CA LYS A 67 -2.17 4.91 -11.98
C LYS A 67 -1.31 4.74 -10.74
N ALA A 68 -1.42 5.67 -9.79
CA ALA A 68 -0.67 5.64 -8.53
C ALA A 68 -1.00 4.39 -7.70
N PHE A 69 -2.29 4.06 -7.56
CA PHE A 69 -2.72 2.88 -6.82
C PHE A 69 -2.20 1.59 -7.44
N THR A 70 -2.25 1.46 -8.77
CA THR A 70 -1.73 0.28 -9.48
C THR A 70 -0.23 0.11 -9.24
N LEU A 71 0.56 1.17 -9.39
CA LEU A 71 2.01 1.09 -9.21
C LEU A 71 2.40 0.74 -7.76
N MET A 72 1.77 1.41 -6.79
CA MET A 72 1.99 1.16 -5.37
C MET A 72 1.62 -0.29 -4.98
N THR A 73 0.50 -0.82 -5.48
CA THR A 73 0.07 -2.20 -5.17
C THR A 73 0.90 -3.28 -5.88
N GLN A 74 1.60 -2.93 -6.95
CA GLN A 74 2.59 -3.79 -7.62
C GLN A 74 3.95 -3.80 -6.93
N GLY A 75 4.14 -3.00 -5.87
CA GLY A 75 5.39 -2.92 -5.12
C GLY A 75 6.41 -1.96 -5.72
N SER A 76 5.97 -1.02 -6.56
CA SER A 76 6.80 0.11 -6.96
C SER A 76 7.09 1.01 -5.76
N ASP A 77 8.12 1.84 -5.86
CA ASP A 77 8.34 2.90 -4.90
C ASP A 77 7.10 3.82 -4.81
N VAL A 78 6.75 4.21 -3.59
CA VAL A 78 5.51 4.95 -3.33
C VAL A 78 5.60 6.36 -3.92
N LEU A 79 6.76 7.00 -3.80
CA LEU A 79 6.97 8.36 -4.31
C LEU A 79 6.90 8.37 -5.83
N ASP A 80 7.57 7.42 -6.48
CA ASP A 80 7.53 7.26 -7.93
C ASP A 80 6.11 6.96 -8.44
N ALA A 81 5.34 6.15 -7.70
CA ALA A 81 3.96 5.86 -8.03
C ALA A 81 3.09 7.11 -8.00
N LEU A 82 3.27 7.98 -7.00
CA LEU A 82 2.50 9.22 -6.90
C LEU A 82 2.92 10.23 -7.97
N ILE A 83 4.22 10.39 -8.22
CA ILE A 83 4.74 11.25 -9.30
C ILE A 83 4.16 10.81 -10.65
N ALA A 84 4.19 9.52 -10.96
CA ALA A 84 3.62 8.99 -12.19
C ALA A 84 2.10 9.23 -12.31
N GLY A 85 1.39 9.29 -11.19
CA GLY A 85 -0.03 9.65 -11.14
C GLY A 85 -0.25 11.13 -11.45
N VAL A 86 0.41 12.04 -10.72
CA VAL A 86 0.19 13.50 -10.87
C VAL A 86 0.65 14.02 -12.22
N ASN A 87 1.67 13.42 -12.84
CA ASN A 87 2.08 13.78 -14.20
C ASN A 87 0.94 13.61 -15.22
N ILE A 88 -0.06 12.77 -14.97
CA ILE A 88 -1.24 12.67 -15.84
C ILE A 88 -2.03 13.97 -15.84
N VAL A 89 -2.28 14.55 -14.66
CA VAL A 89 -3.04 15.81 -14.59
C VAL A 89 -2.20 16.98 -15.07
N GLU A 90 -0.90 17.01 -14.74
CA GLU A 90 0.00 18.09 -15.19
C GLU A 90 0.17 18.16 -16.70
N LEU A 91 0.06 17.03 -17.40
CA LEU A 91 0.22 16.98 -18.85
C LEU A 91 -1.09 17.08 -19.62
N ASP A 92 -2.25 17.02 -18.94
CA ASP A 92 -3.55 17.09 -19.61
C ASP A 92 -3.89 18.55 -19.98
N PRO A 93 -3.96 18.93 -21.28
CA PRO A 93 -4.27 20.30 -21.68
C PRO A 93 -5.70 20.74 -21.33
N LEU A 94 -6.58 19.80 -20.96
CA LEU A 94 -7.95 20.09 -20.56
C LEU A 94 -8.08 20.43 -19.07
N ASP A 95 -7.04 20.20 -18.26
CA ASP A 95 -6.99 20.65 -16.86
C ASP A 95 -6.43 22.07 -16.79
N ASP A 96 -7.30 23.03 -16.50
CA ASP A 96 -6.95 24.44 -16.40
C ASP A 96 -6.42 24.85 -15.01
N SER A 97 -6.34 23.90 -14.08
CA SER A 97 -5.94 24.13 -12.69
C SER A 97 -4.52 23.68 -12.36
N VAL A 98 -3.90 22.84 -13.20
CA VAL A 98 -2.58 22.22 -12.93
C VAL A 98 -1.80 22.05 -14.23
N GLY A 99 -0.51 22.40 -14.20
CA GLY A 99 0.44 22.07 -15.27
C GLY A 99 0.15 22.74 -16.62
N TYR A 100 0.15 21.96 -17.69
CA TYR A 100 0.20 22.42 -19.08
C TYR A 100 -1.03 23.24 -19.50
N GLY A 101 -2.23 22.86 -19.05
CA GLY A 101 -3.46 23.61 -19.32
C GLY A 101 -3.68 24.81 -18.39
N GLY A 102 -2.80 25.01 -17.41
CA GLY A 102 -2.95 25.99 -16.34
C GLY A 102 -3.25 27.41 -16.83
N LEU A 103 -4.22 28.07 -16.21
CA LEU A 103 -4.53 29.46 -16.52
C LEU A 103 -3.33 30.38 -16.20
N PRO A 104 -3.03 31.36 -17.06
CA PRO A 104 -1.92 32.27 -16.84
C PRO A 104 -2.22 33.28 -15.72
N ASN A 105 -1.14 33.89 -15.21
CA ASN A 105 -1.22 35.05 -14.32
C ASN A 105 -1.66 36.33 -15.08
N ALA A 106 -1.72 37.47 -14.39
CA ALA A 106 -2.15 38.76 -14.96
C ALA A 106 -1.29 39.25 -16.15
N ASP A 107 -0.04 38.79 -16.25
CA ASP A 107 0.89 39.12 -17.34
C ASP A 107 0.80 38.12 -18.51
N GLY A 108 -0.14 37.16 -18.46
CA GLY A 108 -0.29 36.14 -19.49
C GLY A 108 0.75 35.01 -19.40
N VAL A 109 1.47 34.89 -18.27
CA VAL A 109 2.50 33.87 -18.06
C VAL A 109 1.95 32.73 -17.21
N VAL A 110 2.07 31.49 -17.68
CA VAL A 110 1.79 30.30 -16.88
C VAL A 110 2.95 30.09 -15.90
N GLN A 111 2.65 30.11 -14.60
CA GLN A 111 3.61 29.90 -13.52
C GLN A 111 3.13 28.69 -12.71
N LEU A 112 4.04 27.77 -12.42
CA LEU A 112 3.72 26.50 -11.78
C LEU A 112 4.51 26.36 -10.48
N ASP A 113 3.84 25.82 -9.47
CA ASP A 113 4.43 25.49 -8.17
C ASP A 113 4.21 24.00 -7.88
N SER A 114 5.24 23.33 -7.38
CA SER A 114 5.14 21.92 -6.96
C SER A 114 6.09 21.59 -5.80
N CYS A 115 5.71 20.58 -5.02
CA CYS A 115 6.54 20.00 -3.97
C CYS A 115 6.27 18.50 -3.84
N CYS A 116 7.21 17.75 -3.26
CA CYS A 116 7.13 16.30 -3.11
C CYS A 116 7.82 15.86 -1.82
N MET A 117 7.31 14.82 -1.15
CA MET A 117 7.82 14.28 0.12
C MET A 117 7.60 12.78 0.23
#